data_AF-A0AAD7S7W2-F1
#
_entry.id   AF-A0AAD7S7W2-F1
#
_cell.length_a   1.000
_cell.length_b   1.000
_cell.length_c   1.000
_cell.angle_alpha   90.00
_cell.angle_beta   90.00
_cell.angle_gamma   90.00
#
_symmetry.space_group_name_H-M   'P 1'
#
loop_
_entity.id
_entity.type
_entity.pdbx_description
1 polymer ?
#
loop_
_entity_poly.entity_id
_entity_poly.type
_entity_poly.pdbx_seq_one_letter_code
_entity_poly.pdbx_strand_id
1 'polypeptide(L)'
;MSSSEKENLEKLSVYFSKTEWTSLQKCEKVHYKNIKRNHEAMLAIDCEECDSSFTDACTEVHGPPTFVSDSPAPLGAPSRAQLTLPLSLEVRVSGIPGAGLGVFNRDQRLPVGVHFGPYEGELTDEDKAIDSGYSWMLRSCRLLPLWQTAECQSNWLLPWETP
;
A
#
# COMPACT_ATOMS: atom_id res chain seq x y z
N MET A 1 -19.53 -8.05 31.21
CA MET A 1 -18.69 -8.01 29.99
C MET A 1 -17.89 -9.29 29.92
N SER A 2 -18.05 -10.05 28.84
CA SER A 2 -17.28 -11.28 28.58
C SER A 2 -15.79 -10.99 28.34
N SER A 3 -14.94 -12.01 28.43
CA SER A 3 -13.51 -11.90 28.11
C SER A 3 -13.28 -11.37 26.68
N SER A 4 -14.04 -11.84 25.71
CA SER A 4 -14.02 -11.35 24.32
C SER A 4 -14.42 -9.87 24.21
N GLU A 5 -15.37 -9.39 25.00
CA GLU A 5 -15.79 -7.97 24.96
C GLU A 5 -14.75 -7.02 25.54
N LYS A 6 -13.93 -7.47 26.48
CA LYS A 6 -12.83 -6.66 27.05
C LYS A 6 -11.69 -6.50 26.04
N GLU A 7 -11.28 -7.59 25.41
CA GLU A 7 -10.23 -7.57 24.38
C GLU A 7 -10.62 -6.69 23.18
N ASN A 8 -11.88 -6.77 22.74
CA ASN A 8 -12.41 -5.91 21.68
C ASN A 8 -12.40 -4.43 22.06
N LEU A 9 -12.63 -4.11 23.34
CA LEU A 9 -12.65 -2.73 23.82
C LEU A 9 -11.24 -2.12 23.85
N GLU A 10 -10.23 -2.85 24.31
CA GLU A 10 -8.83 -2.41 24.26
C GLU A 10 -8.36 -2.19 22.82
N LYS A 11 -8.81 -3.05 21.90
CA LYS A 11 -8.49 -2.98 20.48
C LYS A 11 -9.17 -1.81 19.75
N LEU A 12 -10.33 -1.36 20.20
CA LEU A 12 -11.12 -0.30 19.55
C LEU A 12 -11.13 1.02 20.33
N SER A 13 -10.43 1.10 21.46
CA SER A 13 -10.40 2.29 22.32
C SER A 13 -9.77 3.52 21.66
N VAL A 14 -9.07 3.33 20.54
CA VAL A 14 -8.57 4.40 19.67
C VAL A 14 -9.73 5.18 19.01
N TYR A 15 -10.86 4.52 18.77
CA TYR A 15 -12.02 5.12 18.11
C TYR A 15 -13.13 5.56 19.08
N PHE A 16 -13.18 4.98 20.30
CA PHE A 16 -14.24 5.26 21.28
C PHE A 16 -13.76 5.10 22.73
N SER A 17 -14.36 5.87 23.62
CA SER A 17 -14.31 5.60 25.05
C SER A 17 -15.11 4.34 25.41
N LYS A 18 -14.80 3.76 26.58
CA LYS A 18 -15.54 2.60 27.12
C LYS A 18 -17.04 2.85 27.27
N THR A 19 -17.42 4.08 27.62
CA THR A 19 -18.81 4.52 27.80
C THR A 19 -19.54 4.61 26.47
N GLU A 20 -18.89 5.13 25.42
CA GLU A 20 -19.46 5.18 24.07
C GLU A 20 -19.61 3.78 23.48
N TRP A 21 -18.64 2.89 23.68
CA TRP A 21 -18.76 1.49 23.24
C TRP A 21 -19.98 0.80 23.86
N THR A 22 -20.27 1.04 25.14
CA THR A 22 -21.43 0.43 25.79
C THR A 22 -22.76 0.96 25.26
N SER A 23 -22.83 2.22 24.82
CA SER A 23 -24.06 2.83 24.29
C SER A 23 -24.35 2.47 22.83
N LEU A 24 -23.36 1.98 22.07
CA LEU A 24 -23.56 1.55 20.68
C LEU A 24 -24.52 0.35 20.55
N GLN A 25 -25.35 0.39 19.51
CA GLN A 25 -26.20 -0.71 19.10
C GLN A 25 -25.38 -1.89 18.56
N LYS A 26 -25.99 -3.08 18.52
CA LYS A 26 -25.32 -4.31 18.08
C LYS A 26 -24.79 -4.21 16.63
N CYS A 27 -25.56 -3.61 15.73
CA CYS A 27 -25.16 -3.39 14.34
C CYS A 27 -23.98 -2.43 14.21
N GLU A 28 -23.94 -1.35 14.98
CA GLU A 28 -22.84 -0.38 15.01
C GLU A 28 -21.55 -1.03 15.51
N LYS A 29 -21.64 -1.86 16.57
CA LYS A 29 -20.49 -2.64 17.06
C LYS A 29 -19.93 -3.60 16.01
N VAL A 30 -20.79 -4.23 15.21
CA VAL A 30 -20.36 -5.10 14.09
C VAL A 30 -19.66 -4.27 13.00
N HIS A 31 -20.22 -3.11 12.65
CA HIS A 31 -19.62 -2.20 11.67
C HIS A 31 -18.20 -1.77 12.05
N TYR A 32 -17.97 -1.32 13.29
CA TYR A 32 -16.63 -0.93 13.74
C TYR A 32 -15.65 -2.10 13.83
N LYS A 33 -16.12 -3.29 14.21
CA LYS A 33 -15.28 -4.51 14.16
C LYS A 33 -14.87 -4.83 12.72
N ASN A 34 -15.78 -4.68 11.75
CA ASN A 34 -15.49 -4.92 10.34
C ASN A 34 -14.52 -3.87 9.79
N ILE A 35 -14.70 -2.59 10.12
CA ILE A 35 -13.76 -1.52 9.75
C ILE A 35 -12.37 -1.84 10.28
N LYS A 36 -12.26 -2.24 11.55
CA LYS A 36 -10.98 -2.56 12.16
C LYS A 36 -10.33 -3.77 11.51
N ARG A 37 -11.08 -4.86 11.29
CA ARG A 37 -10.57 -6.05 10.61
C ARG A 37 -10.10 -5.75 9.19
N ASN A 38 -10.83 -4.90 8.47
CA ASN A 38 -10.43 -4.46 7.14
C ASN A 38 -9.14 -3.64 7.21
N HIS A 39 -9.01 -2.73 8.18
CA HIS A 39 -7.78 -1.97 8.40
C HIS A 39 -6.60 -2.87 8.80
N GLU A 40 -6.79 -3.81 9.72
CA GLU A 40 -5.78 -4.79 10.12
C GLU A 40 -5.38 -5.69 8.95
N ALA A 41 -6.33 -6.11 8.10
CA ALA A 41 -6.05 -6.86 6.87
C ALA A 41 -5.26 -6.02 5.85
N MET A 42 -5.52 -4.71 5.73
CA MET A 42 -4.72 -3.82 4.87
C MET A 42 -3.30 -3.60 5.39
N LEU A 43 -3.07 -3.78 6.70
CA LEU A 43 -1.74 -3.69 7.31
C LEU A 43 -1.01 -5.04 7.33
N ALA A 44 -1.70 -6.13 7.02
CA ALA A 44 -1.12 -7.45 7.00
C ALA A 44 -0.29 -7.63 5.72
N ILE A 45 0.94 -8.10 5.90
CA ILE A 45 1.86 -8.47 4.83
C ILE A 45 1.85 -9.99 4.71
N ASP A 46 1.76 -10.48 3.48
CA ASP A 46 1.78 -11.91 3.20
C ASP A 46 3.23 -12.41 3.07
N CYS A 47 3.52 -13.53 3.74
CA CYS A 47 4.77 -14.25 3.59
C CYS A 47 4.62 -15.32 2.51
N GLU A 48 5.23 -15.12 1.35
CA GLU A 48 5.18 -16.06 0.23
C GLU A 48 5.71 -17.46 0.58
N GLU A 49 6.65 -17.55 1.52
CA GLU A 49 7.27 -18.82 1.92
C GLU A 49 6.49 -19.57 3.00
N CYS A 50 5.71 -18.86 3.84
CA CYS A 50 4.96 -19.46 4.95
C CYS A 50 3.45 -19.62 4.68
N ASP A 51 2.94 -19.07 3.58
CA ASP A 51 1.50 -19.01 3.27
C ASP A 51 0.68 -18.44 4.45
N SER A 52 1.23 -17.39 5.07
CA SER A 52 0.69 -16.77 6.29
C SER A 52 0.90 -15.26 6.26
N SER A 53 0.01 -14.52 6.92
CA SER A 53 0.09 -13.05 7.00
C SER A 53 0.51 -12.55 8.38
N PHE A 54 1.24 -11.43 8.42
CA PHE A 54 1.76 -10.82 9.65
C PHE A 54 1.74 -9.29 9.56
N THR A 55 1.73 -8.60 10.70
CA THR A 55 1.71 -7.11 10.74
C THR A 55 3.04 -6.48 11.13
N ASP A 56 3.98 -7.25 11.68
CA ASP A 56 5.28 -6.76 12.16
C ASP A 56 6.42 -7.65 11.66
N ALA A 57 6.37 -8.94 11.99
CA ALA A 57 7.34 -9.93 11.50
C ALA A 57 6.70 -11.30 11.27
N CYS A 58 7.23 -12.04 10.31
CA CYS A 58 6.92 -13.46 10.11
C CYS A 58 7.53 -14.26 11.28
N THR A 59 6.68 -14.86 12.11
CA THR A 59 6.99 -15.23 13.50
C THR A 59 7.94 -16.42 13.71
N GLU A 60 8.52 -17.03 12.68
CA GLU A 60 9.35 -18.24 12.89
C GLU A 60 10.60 -18.33 12.00
N VAL A 61 10.63 -17.70 10.80
CA VAL A 61 11.69 -17.98 9.81
C VAL A 61 12.24 -16.72 9.13
N HIS A 62 11.38 -15.81 8.67
CA HIS A 62 11.80 -14.73 7.77
C HIS A 62 11.99 -13.38 8.45
N GLY A 63 11.49 -13.22 9.69
CA GLY A 63 11.60 -11.96 10.43
C GLY A 63 10.76 -10.83 9.82
N PRO A 64 11.16 -9.56 10.04
CA PRO A 64 10.48 -8.40 9.46
C PRO A 64 10.61 -8.36 7.93
N PRO A 65 9.63 -7.75 7.23
CA PRO A 65 9.65 -7.63 5.78
C PRO A 65 10.80 -6.71 5.35
N THR A 66 11.47 -7.08 4.26
CA THR A 66 12.54 -6.26 3.69
C THR A 66 11.96 -5.29 2.67
N PHE A 67 12.18 -3.99 2.89
CA PHE A 67 11.77 -2.93 1.96
C PHE A 67 12.97 -2.38 1.20
N VAL A 68 12.82 -2.22 -0.11
CA VAL A 68 13.73 -1.40 -0.91
C VAL A 68 13.21 0.04 -0.91
N SER A 69 14.01 0.93 -0.33
CA SER A 69 13.66 2.35 -0.27
C SER A 69 13.87 3.06 -1.61
N ASP A 70 12.96 3.97 -1.91
CA ASP A 70 13.08 4.91 -3.01
C ASP A 70 14.31 5.82 -2.83
N SER A 71 14.88 6.25 -3.96
CA SER A 71 15.88 7.31 -3.95
C SER A 71 15.21 8.63 -3.55
N PRO A 72 15.83 9.47 -2.69
CA PRO A 72 15.20 10.69 -2.24
C PRO A 72 15.05 11.70 -3.39
N ALA A 73 13.82 12.17 -3.63
CA ALA A 73 13.52 13.20 -4.63
C ALA A 73 12.49 14.21 -4.08
N PRO A 74 12.67 15.53 -4.31
CA PRO A 74 11.70 16.53 -3.89
C PRO A 74 10.34 16.33 -4.58
N LEU A 75 9.25 16.53 -3.82
CA LEU A 75 7.91 16.61 -4.40
C LEU A 75 7.82 17.76 -5.41
N GLY A 76 7.16 17.52 -6.55
CA GLY A 76 7.03 18.52 -7.61
C GLY A 76 8.26 18.65 -8.52
N ALA A 77 9.34 17.90 -8.29
CA ALA A 77 10.49 17.89 -9.19
C ALA A 77 10.08 17.42 -10.61
N PRO A 78 10.60 18.04 -11.68
CA PRO A 78 10.46 17.49 -13.02
C PRO A 78 11.00 16.06 -13.07
N SER A 79 10.24 15.13 -13.65
CA SER A 79 10.57 13.71 -13.69
C SER A 79 10.93 13.10 -12.33
N ARG A 80 10.24 13.56 -11.26
CA ARG A 80 10.37 13.03 -9.90
C ARG A 80 10.32 11.52 -9.87
N ALA A 81 9.38 10.91 -10.58
CA ALA A 81 9.27 9.47 -10.67
C ALA A 81 10.63 8.83 -11.03
N GLN A 82 11.39 9.38 -11.98
CA GLN A 82 12.68 8.80 -12.41
C GLN A 82 13.74 8.97 -11.33
N LEU A 83 13.73 10.13 -10.68
CA LEU A 83 14.64 10.45 -9.59
C LEU A 83 14.42 9.57 -8.36
N THR A 84 13.21 9.07 -8.14
CA THR A 84 12.90 8.16 -7.02
C THR A 84 13.33 6.71 -7.26
N LEU A 85 13.83 6.37 -8.46
CA LEU A 85 14.23 5.00 -8.77
C LEU A 85 15.37 4.53 -7.85
N PRO A 86 15.21 3.39 -7.13
CA PRO A 86 16.27 2.80 -6.32
C PRO A 86 17.52 2.53 -7.15
N LEU A 87 18.71 2.77 -6.58
CA LEU A 87 19.98 2.62 -7.29
C LEU A 87 20.26 1.20 -7.81
N SER A 88 19.63 0.19 -7.21
CA SER A 88 19.69 -1.22 -7.63
C SER A 88 18.90 -1.52 -8.92
N LEU A 89 18.09 -0.57 -9.38
CA LEU A 89 17.23 -0.71 -10.55
C LEU A 89 17.63 0.26 -11.67
N GLU A 90 17.07 0.03 -12.85
CA GLU A 90 17.24 0.89 -14.00
C GLU A 90 16.02 0.90 -14.92
N VAL A 91 15.86 1.98 -15.66
CA VAL A 91 14.86 2.07 -16.73
C VAL A 91 15.53 1.72 -18.05
N ARG A 92 14.91 0.81 -18.82
CA ARG A 92 15.30 0.45 -20.18
C ARG A 92 14.08 0.27 -21.07
N VAL A 93 14.29 0.20 -22.38
CA VAL A 93 13.22 -0.17 -23.34
C VAL A 93 12.73 -1.58 -23.02
N SER A 94 11.42 -1.73 -22.88
CA SER A 94 10.78 -3.01 -22.60
C SER A 94 10.97 -3.97 -23.78
N GLY A 95 11.21 -5.25 -23.49
CA GLY A 95 11.16 -6.30 -24.49
C GLY A 95 9.74 -6.66 -24.94
N ILE A 96 8.72 -6.15 -24.26
CA ILE A 96 7.31 -6.39 -24.58
C ILE A 96 6.89 -5.43 -25.71
N PRO A 97 6.39 -5.94 -26.85
CA PRO A 97 5.99 -5.11 -27.98
C PRO A 97 4.94 -4.06 -27.57
N GLY A 98 5.20 -2.79 -27.90
CA GLY A 98 4.27 -1.68 -27.64
C GLY A 98 4.20 -1.21 -26.18
N ALA A 99 5.00 -1.77 -25.26
CA ALA A 99 4.95 -1.41 -23.85
C ALA A 99 5.82 -0.20 -23.46
N GLY A 100 6.60 0.37 -24.38
CA GLY A 100 7.48 1.51 -24.10
C GLY A 100 8.66 1.14 -23.20
N LEU A 101 8.78 1.83 -22.07
CA LEU A 101 9.88 1.68 -21.11
C LEU A 101 9.46 0.77 -19.94
N GLY A 102 10.43 0.09 -19.32
CA GLY A 102 10.22 -0.78 -18.18
C GLY A 102 11.34 -0.65 -17.14
N VAL A 103 11.08 -1.14 -15.93
CA VAL A 103 12.06 -1.18 -14.84
C VAL A 103 12.74 -2.55 -14.81
N PHE A 104 14.06 -2.53 -14.78
CA PHE A 104 14.91 -3.71 -14.78
C PHE A 104 15.80 -3.70 -13.57
N ASN A 105 16.06 -4.89 -13.06
CA ASN A 105 17.06 -5.11 -12.04
C ASN A 105 18.46 -5.03 -12.69
N ARG A 106 19.38 -4.24 -12.11
CA ARG A 106 20.71 -4.02 -12.70
C ARG A 106 21.58 -5.26 -12.61
N ASP A 107 21.98 -5.68 -11.41
CA ASP A 107 22.92 -6.80 -11.23
C ASP A 107 22.85 -7.48 -9.86
N GLN A 108 21.81 -7.20 -9.04
CA GLN A 108 21.67 -7.81 -7.72
C GLN A 108 20.63 -8.93 -7.73
N ARG A 109 20.85 -10.04 -7.03
CA ARG A 109 19.74 -10.96 -6.77
C ARG A 109 18.80 -10.31 -5.77
N LEU A 110 17.58 -10.01 -6.18
CA LEU A 110 16.52 -9.59 -5.28
C LEU A 110 16.06 -10.83 -4.48
N PRO A 111 16.12 -10.82 -3.14
CA PRO A 111 15.57 -11.91 -2.35
C PRO A 111 14.05 -12.01 -2.52
N VAL A 112 13.52 -13.20 -2.29
CA VAL A 112 12.07 -13.44 -2.23
C VAL A 112 11.47 -12.65 -1.07
N GLY A 113 10.27 -12.11 -1.25
CA GLY A 113 9.58 -11.31 -0.23
C GLY A 113 10.11 -9.88 -0.05
N VAL A 114 10.87 -9.34 -1.01
CA VAL A 114 11.21 -7.91 -1.02
C VAL A 114 10.00 -7.07 -1.42
N HIS A 115 9.78 -6.01 -0.66
CA HIS A 115 8.69 -5.07 -0.87
C HIS A 115 9.21 -3.76 -1.48
N PHE A 116 8.44 -3.22 -2.42
CA PHE A 116 8.67 -1.91 -3.01
C PHE A 116 7.48 -1.00 -2.71
N GLY A 117 7.75 0.29 -2.50
CA GLY A 117 6.74 1.30 -2.29
C GLY A 117 6.80 2.01 -0.93
N PRO A 118 5.71 2.68 -0.53
CA PRO A 118 4.37 2.67 -1.15
C PRO A 118 4.32 3.25 -2.56
N TYR A 119 3.29 2.91 -3.35
CA TYR A 119 2.99 3.63 -4.60
C TYR A 119 2.60 5.07 -4.26
N GLU A 120 3.22 6.04 -4.93
CA GLU A 120 2.92 7.46 -4.72
C GLU A 120 2.21 8.05 -5.94
N GLY A 121 1.26 8.95 -5.69
CA GLY A 121 0.49 9.68 -6.70
C GLY A 121 -0.44 10.71 -6.04
N GLU A 122 -1.40 11.25 -6.80
CA GLU A 122 -2.43 12.15 -6.27
C GLU A 122 -3.68 11.37 -5.86
N LEU A 123 -4.31 11.62 -4.71
CA LEU A 123 -5.60 11.02 -4.37
C LEU A 123 -6.75 11.78 -5.08
N THR A 124 -7.64 11.07 -5.77
CA THR A 124 -8.80 11.64 -6.46
C THR A 124 -10.02 10.73 -6.41
N ASP A 125 -11.22 11.30 -6.42
CA ASP A 125 -12.48 10.53 -6.58
C ASP A 125 -13.00 10.63 -8.03
N GLU A 126 -12.21 11.21 -8.95
CA GLU A 126 -12.63 11.48 -10.33
C GLU A 126 -12.55 10.23 -11.22
N ASP A 127 -13.56 10.05 -12.08
CA ASP A 127 -13.57 9.01 -13.12
C ASP A 127 -12.35 9.08 -14.06
N LYS A 128 -11.70 10.25 -14.16
CA LYS A 128 -10.45 10.42 -14.94
C LYS A 128 -9.30 9.55 -14.47
N ALA A 129 -9.28 9.13 -13.20
CA ALA A 129 -8.29 8.16 -12.73
C ALA A 129 -8.49 6.79 -13.42
N ILE A 130 -9.74 6.37 -13.64
CA ILE A 130 -10.05 5.11 -14.33
C ILE A 130 -9.49 5.11 -15.75
N ASP A 131 -9.60 6.24 -16.45
CA ASP A 131 -9.16 6.40 -17.84
C ASP A 131 -7.63 6.57 -17.98
N SER A 132 -6.91 6.85 -16.88
CA SER A 132 -5.47 7.12 -16.94
C SER A 132 -4.62 5.89 -17.21
N GLY A 133 -5.14 4.68 -16.98
CA GLY A 133 -4.40 3.41 -17.11
C GLY A 133 -3.35 3.18 -16.02
N TYR A 134 -3.10 4.15 -15.14
CA TYR A 134 -2.01 4.14 -14.15
C TYR A 134 -2.49 4.35 -12.70
N SER A 135 -3.77 4.13 -12.47
CA SER A 135 -4.43 4.31 -11.18
C SER A 135 -4.59 3.01 -10.42
N TRP A 136 -4.39 3.06 -9.10
CA TRP A 136 -4.75 1.98 -8.18
C TRP A 136 -6.01 2.34 -7.40
N MET A 137 -6.89 1.37 -7.17
CA MET A 137 -8.11 1.56 -6.37
C MET A 137 -7.85 1.14 -4.92
N LEU A 138 -7.98 2.07 -3.98
CA LEU A 138 -7.93 1.75 -2.56
C LEU A 138 -9.31 1.39 -2.04
N ARG A 139 -9.44 0.19 -1.47
CA ARG A 139 -10.69 -0.24 -0.86
C ARG A 139 -10.72 0.13 0.63
N SER A 140 -10.91 1.41 0.94
CA SER A 140 -11.21 1.83 2.31
C SER A 140 -12.69 1.59 2.66
N CYS A 141 -12.98 1.24 3.91
CA CYS A 141 -14.31 0.82 4.35
C CYS A 141 -15.33 1.98 4.49
N ARG A 142 -15.01 3.20 4.07
CA ARG A 142 -15.97 4.30 3.79
C ARG A 142 -15.37 5.24 2.73
N LEU A 143 -15.99 5.22 1.54
CA LEU A 143 -15.80 6.14 0.40
C LEU A 143 -14.42 6.07 -0.27
N LEU A 144 -14.45 5.97 -1.61
CA LEU A 144 -13.34 5.59 -2.49
C LEU A 144 -12.60 6.82 -3.03
N PRO A 145 -11.33 7.05 -2.65
CA PRO A 145 -10.40 7.70 -3.54
C PRO A 145 -9.61 6.69 -4.38
N LEU A 146 -9.59 6.95 -5.69
CA LEU A 146 -8.64 6.45 -6.68
C LEU A 146 -7.35 7.29 -6.61
N TRP A 147 -6.25 6.84 -7.21
CA TRP A 147 -5.04 7.68 -7.36
C TRP A 147 -4.95 8.23 -8.80
N GLN A 148 -4.85 9.53 -9.02
CA GLN A 148 -4.50 10.15 -10.31
C GLN A 148 -2.98 10.30 -10.44
N THR A 149 -2.46 10.01 -11.62
CA THR A 149 -1.03 10.05 -11.89
C THR A 149 -0.61 11.39 -12.48
N ALA A 150 0.17 12.15 -11.71
CA ALA A 150 1.01 13.22 -12.23
C ALA A 150 2.49 12.83 -12.00
N GLU A 151 3.32 12.88 -13.03
CA GLU A 151 4.74 12.44 -12.97
C GLU A 151 5.53 13.14 -11.84
N CYS A 152 5.21 14.41 -11.56
CA CYS A 152 5.84 15.20 -10.50
C CYS A 152 5.34 14.88 -9.08
N GLN A 153 4.24 14.13 -8.96
CA GLN A 153 3.65 13.66 -7.70
C GLN A 153 3.85 12.15 -7.48
N SER A 154 4.29 11.42 -8.52
CA SER A 154 4.43 9.96 -8.47
C SER A 154 5.87 9.54 -8.19
N ASN A 155 6.06 8.29 -7.74
CA ASN A 155 7.37 7.66 -7.64
C ASN A 155 7.65 6.73 -8.83
N TRP A 156 8.78 6.03 -8.81
CA TRP A 156 9.30 5.21 -9.91
C TRP A 156 8.46 3.99 -10.25
N LEU A 157 7.48 3.66 -9.40
CA LEU A 157 6.49 2.62 -9.66
C LEU A 157 5.46 3.05 -10.73
N LEU A 158 5.45 4.32 -11.14
CA LEU A 158 4.70 4.79 -12.29
C LEU A 158 5.23 4.14 -13.58
N PRO A 159 4.37 3.59 -14.46
CA PRO A 159 4.79 3.09 -15.76
C PRO A 159 5.28 4.22 -16.67
N TRP A 160 6.29 3.90 -17.48
CA TRP A 160 7.03 4.87 -18.27
C TRP A 160 6.54 4.88 -19.72
N GLU A 161 5.86 5.94 -20.13
CA GLU A 161 5.58 6.15 -21.55
C GLU A 161 6.78 6.81 -22.25
N THR A 162 7.07 6.36 -23.47
CA THR A 162 7.92 7.13 -24.39
C THR A 162 7.11 8.28 -24.96
N PRO A 163 7.68 9.49 -25.11
CA PRO A 163 7.00 10.60 -25.79
C PRO A 163 6.64 10.30 -27.25
#